data_AF-A0A960YI15-F1
#
_entry.id   AF-A0A960YI15-F1
#
_cell.length_a   1.000
_cell.length_b   1.000
_cell.length_c   1.000
_cell.angle_alpha   90.00
_cell.angle_beta   90.00
_cell.angle_gamma   90.00
#
_symmetry.space_group_name_H-M   'P 1'
#
loop_
_entity.id
_entity.type
_entity.pdbx_description
1 polymer ?
#
loop_
_entity_poly.entity_id
_entity_poly.type
_entity_poly.pdbx_seq_one_letter_code
_entity_poly.pdbx_strand_id
1 'polypeptide(L)' 'LREGGRQLPDGLVYVDSWIEPSFGRCFQLMECSDAALLQEWVLQWRGLGVTFEICPVVPSTRTREVVAPHLGQP' A
#
# COMPACT_ATOMS: atom_id res chain seq x y z
N LEU A 1 -22.86 -11.03 -4.45
CA LEU A 1 -21.91 -9.91 -4.32
C LEU A 1 -22.75 -8.66 -4.10
N ARG A 2 -22.70 -8.03 -2.92
CA ARG A 2 -23.54 -6.85 -2.64
C ARG A 2 -23.16 -5.71 -3.61
N GLU A 3 -24.16 -4.98 -4.09
CA GLU A 3 -23.96 -3.88 -5.03
C GLU A 3 -23.07 -2.79 -4.42
N GLY A 4 -22.12 -2.31 -5.22
CA GLY A 4 -20.95 -1.57 -4.77
C GLY A 4 -19.74 -2.48 -4.79
N GLY A 5 -18.89 -2.36 -5.82
CA GLY A 5 -17.62 -3.07 -5.88
C GLY A 5 -16.72 -2.76 -4.67
N ARG A 6 -15.53 -3.36 -4.63
CA ARG A 6 -14.49 -3.14 -3.62
C ARG A 6 -13.93 -1.71 -3.77
N GLN A 7 -14.74 -0.74 -3.36
CA GLN A 7 -14.45 0.68 -3.45
C GLN A 7 -13.48 1.05 -2.34
N LEU A 8 -12.56 1.96 -2.67
CA LEU A 8 -11.65 2.50 -1.67
C LEU A 8 -12.46 3.35 -0.67
N PRO A 9 -12.24 3.18 0.65
CA PRO A 9 -12.78 4.09 1.64
C PRO A 9 -12.41 5.54 1.34
N ASP A 10 -13.28 6.48 1.72
CA ASP A 10 -12.99 7.91 1.56
C ASP A 10 -11.68 8.28 2.27
N GLY A 11 -10.76 8.91 1.53
CA GLY A 11 -9.42 9.27 2.02
C GLY A 11 -8.34 8.20 1.82
N LEU A 12 -8.69 7.02 1.29
CA LEU A 12 -7.71 6.06 0.77
C LEU A 12 -7.55 6.23 -0.74
N VAL A 13 -6.37 6.68 -1.16
CA VAL A 13 -6.06 6.99 -2.56
C VAL A 13 -5.15 5.92 -3.14
N TYR A 14 -5.52 5.40 -4.31
CA TYR A 14 -4.64 4.58 -5.12
C TYR A 14 -3.65 5.46 -5.87
N VAL A 15 -2.35 5.16 -5.78
CA VAL A 15 -1.29 5.89 -6.50
C VAL A 15 -0.82 5.09 -7.71
N ASP A 16 -0.35 3.86 -7.51
CA ASP A 16 0.13 2.99 -8.59
C ASP A 16 0.15 1.50 -8.19
N SER A 17 0.34 0.59 -9.15
CA SER A 17 0.52 -0.82 -8.87
C SER A 17 1.36 -1.57 -9.90
N TRP A 18 1.96 -2.66 -9.43
CA TRP A 18 2.73 -3.58 -10.24
C TRP A 18 2.29 -5.01 -9.92
N ILE A 19 2.07 -5.80 -10.97
CA ILE A 19 1.64 -7.20 -10.85
C ILE A 19 2.83 -8.08 -11.19
N GLU A 20 3.11 -9.08 -10.35
CA GLU A 20 4.15 -10.05 -10.66
C GLU A 20 3.77 -10.88 -11.91
N PRO A 21 4.72 -11.39 -12.71
CA PRO A 21 4.41 -12.09 -13.96
C PRO A 21 3.52 -13.33 -13.82
N SER A 22 3.53 -13.99 -12.66
CA SER A 22 2.67 -15.14 -12.33
C SER A 22 1.21 -14.76 -12.03
N PHE A 23 0.89 -13.47 -11.96
CA PHE A 23 -0.42 -12.95 -11.55
C PHE A 23 -0.86 -13.38 -10.14
N GLY A 24 0.07 -13.88 -9.32
CA GLY A 24 -0.19 -14.35 -7.96
C GLY A 24 -0.11 -13.25 -6.89
N ARG A 25 0.47 -12.09 -7.23
CA ARG A 25 0.69 -10.98 -6.31
C ARG A 25 0.58 -9.63 -7.02
N CYS A 26 -0.04 -8.68 -6.32
CA CYS A 26 -0.08 -7.28 -6.69
C CYS A 26 0.64 -6.47 -5.62
N PHE A 27 1.51 -5.56 -6.02
CA PHE A 27 2.12 -4.55 -5.19
C PHE A 27 1.41 -3.24 -5.45
N GLN A 28 0.85 -2.60 -4.42
CA GLN A 28 0.09 -1.38 -4.56
C GLN A 28 0.70 -0.28 -3.70
N LEU A 29 0.93 0.88 -4.32
CA LEU A 29 1.23 2.11 -3.61
C LEU A 29 -0.09 2.84 -3.33
N MET A 30 -0.36 3.04 -2.04
CA MET A 30 -1.57 3.68 -1.55
C MET A 30 -1.20 4.89 -0.70
N GLU A 31 -1.99 5.96 -0.77
CA GLU A 31 -1.81 7.17 0.03
C GLU A 31 -3.04 7.37 0.93
N CYS A 32 -2.80 7.62 2.21
CA CYS A 32 -3.84 7.94 3.18
C CYS A 32 -3.24 8.67 4.38
N SER A 33 -4.04 9.51 5.05
CA SER A 33 -3.65 10.15 6.32
C SER A 33 -3.88 9.26 7.55
N ASP A 34 -4.64 8.17 7.41
CA ASP A 34 -4.96 7.23 8.49
C ASP A 34 -4.86 5.78 8.00
N ALA A 35 -3.98 5.00 8.64
CA ALA A 35 -3.76 3.59 8.32
C ALA A 35 -4.97 2.68 8.63
N ALA A 36 -5.94 3.14 9.43
CA ALA A 36 -7.18 2.40 9.66
C ALA A 36 -8.00 2.21 8.37
N LEU A 37 -7.89 3.14 7.40
CA LEU A 37 -8.58 3.04 6.11
C LEU A 37 -8.08 1.85 5.28
N LEU A 38 -6.79 1.51 5.38
CA LEU A 38 -6.25 0.29 4.76
C LEU A 38 -6.83 -0.97 5.42
N GLN A 39 -7.03 -0.95 6.74
CA GLN A 39 -7.64 -2.08 7.44
C GLN A 39 -9.09 -2.26 7.01
N GLU A 40 -9.88 -1.18 6.97
CA GLU A 40 -11.26 -1.21 6.47
C GLU A 40 -11.31 -1.79 5.05
N TRP A 41 -10.43 -1.32 4.17
CA TRP A 41 -10.35 -1.83 2.81
C TRP A 41 -10.01 -3.33 2.78
N VAL A 42 -9.00 -3.78 3.53
CA VAL A 42 -8.64 -5.22 3.65
C VAL A 42 -9.82 -6.06 4.13
N LEU A 43 -10.64 -5.55 5.05
CA LEU A 43 -11.82 -6.26 5.54
C LEU A 43 -12.84 -6.54 4.42
N GLN A 44 -12.92 -5.70 3.40
CA GLN A 44 -13.80 -5.92 2.23
C GLN A 44 -13.38 -7.14 1.39
N TRP A 45 -12.14 -7.61 1.55
CA TRP A 45 -11.60 -8.78 0.84
C TRP A 45 -11.66 -10.08 1.64
N ARG A 46 -12.18 -10.03 2.87
CA ARG A 46 -12.34 -11.25 3.70
C ARG A 46 -13.17 -12.30 2.98
N GLY A 47 -12.71 -13.55 3.07
CA GLY A 47 -13.39 -14.69 2.47
C GLY A 47 -13.10 -14.92 0.98
N LEU A 48 -12.27 -14.07 0.34
CA LEU A 48 -11.89 -14.20 -1.06
C LEU A 48 -10.53 -14.89 -1.28
N GLY A 49 -9.91 -15.39 -0.21
CA GLY A 49 -8.59 -16.05 -0.28
C GLY A 49 -7.40 -15.10 -0.53
N VAL A 50 -7.63 -13.77 -0.51
CA VAL A 50 -6.58 -12.76 -0.66
C VAL A 50 -5.94 -12.48 0.71
N THR A 51 -4.62 -12.38 0.73
CA THR A 51 -3.83 -11.97 1.89
C THR A 51 -3.15 -10.64 1.62
N PHE A 52 -2.92 -9.86 2.67
CA PHE A 52 -2.31 -8.54 2.57
C PHE A 52 -1.13 -8.43 3.52
N GLU A 53 -0.07 -7.78 3.05
CA GLU A 53 1.03 -7.26 3.85
C GLU A 53 1.06 -5.75 3.64
N ILE A 54 1.04 -4.98 4.74
CA ILE A 54 1.01 -3.53 4.69
C ILE A 54 2.32 -3.01 5.29
N CYS A 55 3.17 -2.42 4.45
CA CYS A 55 4.42 -1.81 4.85
C CYS A 55 4.33 -0.29 4.63
N PRO A 56 4.36 0.54 5.69
CA PRO A 56 4.44 1.98 5.55
C PRO A 56 5.72 2.38 4.84
N VAL A 57 5.61 3.25 3.84
CA VAL A 57 6.75 3.76 3.08
C VAL A 57 6.77 5.28 3.11
N VAL A 58 7.96 5.85 2.90
CA VAL A 58 8.17 7.28 2.72
C VAL A 58 8.85 7.53 1.38
N PRO A 59 8.72 8.72 0.78
CA PRO A 59 9.43 9.05 -0.46
C PRO A 59 10.93 8.83 -0.31
N SER A 60 11.54 8.22 -1.34
CA SER A 60 12.97 7.89 -1.33
C SER A 60 13.86 9.12 -1.13
N THR A 61 13.44 10.29 -1.62
CA THR A 61 14.10 11.58 -1.41
C THR A 61 14.21 11.91 0.08
N ARG A 62 13.13 11.74 0.85
CA ARG A 62 13.11 11.97 2.29
C ARG A 62 13.98 10.96 3.03
N THR A 63 13.91 9.68 2.67
CA THR A 63 14.79 8.66 3.27
C THR A 63 16.26 9.00 3.01
N ARG A 64 16.59 9.43 1.79
CA ARG A 64 17.95 9.82 1.42
C ARG A 64 18.48 10.96 2.28
N GLU A 65 17.67 12.00 2.54
CA GLU A 65 18.04 13.12 3.42
C GLU A 65 18.37 12.65 4.85
N VAL A 66 17.57 11.73 5.39
CA VAL A 66 17.77 11.19 6.76
C VAL A 66 18.99 10.29 6.84
N VAL A 67 19.22 9.46 5.82
CA VAL A 67 20.27 8.43 5.83
C VAL A 67 21.63 9.00 5.40
N ALA A 68 21.67 10.06 4.59
CA ALA A 68 22.92 10.63 4.05
C ALA A 68 24.01 10.92 5.10
N PRO A 69 23.73 11.49 6.29
CA PRO A 69 24.74 11.71 7.32
C PRO A 69 25.35 10.42 7.91
N HIS A 70 24.68 9.28 7.72
CA HIS A 70 25.07 7.97 8.28
C HIS A 70 25.74 7.05 7.26
N LEU A 71 25.72 7.41 5.97
CA LEU A 71 26.50 6.72 4.96
C LEU A 71 27.94 7.20 5.10
N GLY A 72 28.84 6.30 5.51
CA GLY A 72 30.28 6.60 5.58
C GLY A 72 30.77 7.22 4.28
N GLN A 73 31.73 8.14 4.37
CA GLN A 73 32.36 8.68 3.16
C GLN A 73 32.90 7.51 2.32
N PRO A 74 32.70 7.52 0.99
CA PRO A 74 33.30 6.52 0.12
C PRO A 74 34.82 6.43 0.30
#